data_AF-A0A8C0D396-F1
#
_entry.id   AF-A0A8C0D396-F1
#
_cell.length_a   1.000
_cell.length_b   1.000
_cell.length_c   1.000
_cell.angle_alpha   90.00
_cell.angle_beta   90.00
_cell.angle_gamma   90.00
#
_symmetry.space_group_name_H-M   'P 1'
#
loop_
_entity.id
_entity.type
_entity.pdbx_description
1 polymer ?
#
loop_
_entity_poly.entity_id
_entity_poly.type
_entity_poly.pdbx_seq_one_letter_code
_entity_poly.pdbx_strand_id
1 'polypeptide(L)'
;MFLLTSVLVGVVCLLMVWIFKSADGGTQRRKGEPRARAEARPWVDEDLKDSTEVHQVEEDADEWQVSEEEVEHVPFSHTRYPEKEMLKRSQEFYELLNKRRSVRFISNEQVPVEVIDNVIKAAGTAPSGAHTEPWTFVVVKDPDVKHKIREIIEEEEEINYLKRMGPQWVSDLKKLRTNWIKEYLDTAPVLILIFKQVHGFAANGKKKTHYYNEISVSIACGILLAALQMTKTVPKELASIYLLTL
;
A
#
# COMPACT_ATOMS: atom_id res chain seq x y z
N MET A 1 -51.65 61.87 -10.32
CA MET A 1 -52.67 60.88 -9.87
C MET A 1 -52.39 59.58 -10.60
N PHE A 2 -52.10 58.54 -9.82
CA PHE A 2 -51.57 57.23 -10.20
C PHE A 2 -52.44 56.50 -11.22
N LEU A 3 -51.89 56.10 -12.37
CA LEU A 3 -52.55 55.15 -13.30
C LEU A 3 -51.59 54.34 -14.20
N LEU A 4 -50.27 54.43 -14.01
CA LEU A 4 -49.26 53.75 -14.85
C LEU A 4 -48.54 52.58 -14.16
N THR A 5 -48.86 52.26 -12.90
CA THR A 5 -48.17 51.18 -12.16
C THR A 5 -48.78 49.80 -12.40
N SER A 6 -50.11 49.68 -12.48
CA SER A 6 -50.77 48.36 -12.59
C SER A 6 -50.58 47.69 -13.96
N VAL A 7 -50.57 48.49 -15.04
CA VAL A 7 -50.34 47.97 -16.41
C VAL A 7 -48.89 47.54 -16.59
N LEU A 8 -47.94 48.30 -16.05
CA LEU A 8 -46.52 47.96 -16.10
C LEU A 8 -46.21 46.66 -15.34
N VAL A 9 -46.80 46.47 -14.15
CA VAL A 9 -46.67 45.23 -13.38
C VAL A 9 -47.30 44.05 -14.11
N GLY A 10 -48.47 44.22 -14.75
CA GLY A 10 -49.10 43.18 -15.55
C GLY A 10 -48.23 42.70 -16.72
N VAL A 11 -47.60 43.64 -17.44
CA VAL A 11 -46.70 43.33 -18.56
C VAL A 11 -45.43 42.62 -18.08
N VAL A 12 -44.84 43.04 -16.96
CA VAL A 12 -43.65 42.39 -16.38
C VAL A 12 -43.97 40.97 -15.89
N CYS A 13 -45.12 40.75 -15.25
CA CYS A 13 -45.54 39.42 -14.84
C CYS A 13 -45.80 38.48 -16.03
N LEU A 14 -46.41 38.98 -17.11
CA LEU A 14 -46.62 38.18 -18.33
C LEU A 14 -45.30 37.84 -19.02
N LEU A 15 -44.32 38.75 -19.05
CA LEU A 15 -42.98 38.49 -19.57
C LEU A 15 -42.23 37.45 -18.72
N MET A 16 -42.31 37.53 -17.39
CA MET A 16 -41.71 36.54 -16.48
C MET A 16 -42.33 35.15 -16.67
N VAL A 17 -43.66 35.05 -16.79
CA VAL A 17 -44.35 33.77 -17.03
C VAL A 17 -44.01 33.21 -18.41
N TRP A 18 -43.85 34.06 -19.43
CA TRP A 18 -43.42 33.63 -20.76
C TRP A 18 -41.98 33.12 -20.78
N ILE A 19 -41.06 33.79 -20.07
CA ILE A 19 -39.67 33.34 -19.88
C ILE A 19 -39.64 31.98 -19.14
N PHE A 20 -40.41 31.83 -18.07
CA PHE A 20 -40.48 30.57 -17.33
C PHE A 20 -41.15 29.43 -18.13
N LYS A 21 -42.21 29.69 -18.91
CA LYS A 21 -42.81 28.69 -19.80
C LYS A 21 -41.93 28.32 -21.00
N SER A 22 -41.09 29.25 -21.46
CA SER A 22 -40.09 29.00 -22.51
C SER A 22 -38.92 28.14 -21.99
N ALA A 23 -38.58 28.28 -20.70
CA ALA A 23 -37.53 27.49 -20.06
C ALA A 23 -37.93 26.02 -19.77
N ASP A 24 -39.24 25.71 -19.71
CA ASP A 24 -39.75 24.39 -19.31
C ASP A 24 -40.31 23.55 -20.48
N GLY A 25 -39.99 23.94 -21.72
CA GLY A 25 -40.31 23.19 -22.94
C GLY A 25 -39.31 22.07 -23.21
N GLY A 26 -39.44 20.96 -22.48
CA GLY A 26 -38.61 19.77 -22.64
C GLY A 26 -38.60 19.19 -24.07
N THR A 27 -37.41 18.76 -24.51
CA THR A 27 -37.26 17.81 -25.62
C THR A 27 -36.77 16.47 -25.08
N GLN A 28 -37.45 15.44 -25.56
CA GLN A 28 -37.51 14.08 -25.07
C GLN A 28 -36.16 13.32 -25.06
N ARG A 29 -36.06 12.44 -24.05
CA ARG A 29 -35.13 11.30 -23.98
C ARG A 29 -35.09 10.53 -25.31
N ARG A 30 -33.96 10.53 -26.00
CA ARG A 30 -33.56 9.40 -26.86
C ARG A 30 -32.89 8.35 -25.97
N LYS A 31 -33.52 7.18 -25.88
CA LYS A 31 -32.89 5.92 -25.41
C LYS A 31 -31.80 5.56 -26.42
N GLY A 32 -30.55 5.41 -25.97
CA GLY A 32 -29.42 4.93 -26.78
C GLY A 32 -28.06 5.16 -26.12
N GLU A 33 -27.61 4.15 -25.36
CA GLU A 33 -26.21 3.76 -25.03
C GLU A 33 -25.29 4.66 -24.16
N PRO A 34 -24.34 4.04 -23.42
CA PRO A 34 -23.95 4.47 -22.08
C PRO A 34 -22.78 5.45 -22.10
N ARG A 35 -22.97 6.64 -21.55
CA ARG A 35 -21.85 7.49 -21.15
C ARG A 35 -21.43 7.10 -19.74
N ALA A 36 -20.29 6.43 -19.65
CA ALA A 36 -19.56 6.17 -18.42
C ALA A 36 -19.51 7.47 -17.60
N ARG A 37 -20.20 7.46 -16.46
CA ARG A 37 -20.02 8.48 -15.44
C ARG A 37 -18.63 8.22 -14.89
N ALA A 38 -17.65 8.97 -15.38
CA ALA A 38 -16.35 9.07 -14.73
C ALA A 38 -16.60 9.63 -13.33
N GLU A 39 -16.80 8.74 -12.36
CA GLU A 39 -16.62 9.06 -10.95
C GLU A 39 -15.14 9.38 -10.78
N ALA A 40 -14.78 10.64 -10.99
CA ALA A 40 -13.53 11.18 -10.48
C ALA A 40 -13.62 11.10 -8.95
N ARG A 41 -13.14 9.99 -8.39
CA ARG A 41 -12.90 9.83 -6.96
C ARG A 41 -11.60 10.58 -6.66
N PRO A 42 -11.63 11.75 -5.99
CA PRO A 42 -10.44 12.61 -5.91
C PRO A 42 -9.35 12.13 -4.95
N TRP A 43 -9.52 10.94 -4.36
CA TRP A 43 -8.71 10.42 -3.24
C TRP A 43 -8.63 8.88 -3.22
N VAL A 44 -8.71 8.22 -4.37
CA VAL A 44 -8.22 6.83 -4.47
C VAL A 44 -6.89 6.94 -5.19
N ASP A 45 -5.79 6.76 -4.45
CA ASP A 45 -4.46 6.68 -5.02
C ASP A 45 -4.49 5.69 -6.18
N GLU A 46 -4.01 6.06 -7.37
CA GLU A 46 -3.92 5.12 -8.49
C GLU A 46 -3.07 3.90 -8.12
N ASP A 47 -2.19 4.05 -7.14
CA ASP A 47 -1.34 3.04 -6.53
C ASP A 47 -2.14 1.94 -5.81
N LEU A 48 -3.38 2.22 -5.39
CA LEU A 48 -4.32 1.23 -4.84
C LEU A 48 -5.16 0.53 -5.91
N LYS A 49 -5.04 0.93 -7.19
CA LYS A 49 -5.59 0.13 -8.28
C LYS A 49 -4.73 -1.12 -8.36
N ASP A 50 -5.29 -2.25 -7.93
CA ASP A 50 -4.67 -3.53 -8.16
C ASP A 50 -4.45 -3.66 -9.68
N SER A 51 -3.18 -3.73 -10.11
CA SER A 51 -2.82 -3.95 -11.52
C SER A 51 -3.38 -5.26 -12.09
N THR A 52 -4.07 -6.08 -11.29
CA THR A 52 -5.00 -7.10 -11.77
C THR A 52 -6.34 -6.56 -12.25
N GLU A 53 -6.49 -5.26 -12.59
CA GLU A 53 -7.59 -4.83 -13.43
C GLU A 53 -7.67 -5.78 -14.62
N VAL A 54 -8.77 -6.53 -14.65
CA VAL A 54 -9.06 -7.58 -15.62
C VAL A 54 -9.25 -6.90 -16.96
N HIS A 55 -8.15 -6.52 -17.60
CA HIS A 55 -8.16 -6.22 -19.02
C HIS A 55 -8.61 -7.51 -19.71
N GLN A 56 -9.82 -7.44 -20.26
CA GLN A 56 -10.49 -8.47 -21.02
C GLN A 56 -9.50 -9.20 -21.94
N VAL A 57 -9.08 -10.38 -21.52
CA VAL A 57 -8.70 -11.46 -22.42
C VAL A 57 -9.76 -12.52 -22.20
N GLU A 58 -10.89 -12.36 -22.88
CA GLU A 58 -11.96 -13.37 -22.98
C GLU A 58 -11.54 -14.58 -23.85
N GLU A 59 -10.25 -14.93 -23.90
CA GLU A 59 -9.76 -16.04 -24.74
C GLU A 59 -9.25 -17.27 -23.99
N ASP A 60 -9.16 -17.25 -22.65
CA ASP A 60 -8.81 -18.44 -21.84
C ASP A 60 -9.80 -18.67 -20.68
N ALA A 61 -11.11 -18.51 -20.95
CA ALA A 61 -12.17 -18.78 -19.98
C ALA A 61 -12.32 -20.28 -19.62
N ASP A 62 -11.65 -21.17 -20.36
CA ASP A 62 -11.72 -22.63 -20.21
C ASP A 62 -10.45 -23.21 -19.58
N GLU A 63 -10.18 -22.90 -18.31
CA GLU A 63 -9.56 -23.83 -17.34
C GLU A 63 -9.38 -23.11 -15.98
N TRP A 64 -10.48 -22.75 -15.34
CA TRP A 64 -10.47 -22.63 -13.88
C TRP A 64 -10.32 -24.05 -13.30
N GLN A 65 -9.10 -24.58 -13.35
CA GLN A 65 -8.75 -25.76 -12.57
C GLN A 65 -8.68 -25.31 -11.12
N VAL A 66 -9.84 -25.33 -10.46
CA VAL A 66 -9.91 -25.53 -9.03
C VAL A 66 -9.15 -26.84 -8.80
N SER A 67 -7.90 -26.75 -8.38
CA SER A 67 -7.37 -27.87 -7.61
C SER A 67 -8.25 -27.91 -6.38
N GLU A 68 -9.28 -28.75 -6.42
CA GLU A 68 -10.03 -29.20 -5.25
C GLU A 68 -9.06 -30.00 -4.38
N GLU A 69 -8.00 -29.36 -3.89
CA GLU A 69 -7.45 -29.76 -2.61
C GLU A 69 -8.58 -29.43 -1.64
N GLU A 70 -9.45 -30.42 -1.37
CA GLU A 70 -10.37 -30.39 -0.24
C GLU A 70 -9.50 -30.25 1.01
N VAL A 71 -9.23 -29.00 1.39
CA VAL A 71 -8.50 -28.71 2.61
C VAL A 71 -9.43 -29.02 3.76
N GLU A 72 -9.02 -29.93 4.64
CA GLU A 72 -9.79 -30.27 5.83
C GLU A 72 -9.93 -29.04 6.73
N HIS A 73 -11.18 -28.72 7.11
CA HIS A 73 -11.43 -27.67 8.10
C HIS A 73 -11.23 -28.23 9.51
N VAL A 74 -10.30 -27.63 10.26
CA VAL A 74 -9.98 -28.03 11.63
C VAL A 74 -10.54 -27.05 12.67
N PRO A 75 -10.92 -27.49 13.89
CA PRO A 75 -11.35 -26.58 14.95
C PRO A 75 -10.24 -25.59 15.35
N PHE A 76 -10.59 -24.31 15.44
CA PHE A 76 -9.66 -23.26 15.86
C PHE A 76 -9.42 -23.29 17.38
N SER A 77 -8.17 -23.50 17.77
CA SER A 77 -7.72 -23.40 19.17
C SER A 77 -7.23 -21.98 19.46
N HIS A 78 -7.81 -21.33 20.46
CA HIS A 78 -7.47 -19.96 20.84
C HIS A 78 -7.04 -19.87 22.30
N THR A 79 -6.05 -19.03 22.58
CA THR A 79 -5.69 -18.66 23.95
C THR A 79 -6.53 -17.46 24.38
N ARG A 80 -7.28 -17.59 25.47
CA ARG A 80 -8.08 -16.51 26.06
C ARG A 80 -7.47 -16.04 27.38
N TYR A 81 -7.32 -14.73 27.52
CA TYR A 81 -6.83 -14.10 28.75
C TYR A 81 -8.00 -13.47 29.53
N PRO A 82 -7.92 -13.35 30.86
CA PRO A 82 -8.84 -12.51 31.64
C PRO A 82 -8.77 -11.05 31.20
N GLU A 83 -9.88 -10.30 31.28
CA GLU A 83 -9.98 -8.92 30.78
C GLU A 83 -8.87 -7.99 31.33
N LYS A 84 -8.56 -8.12 32.63
CA LYS A 84 -7.48 -7.36 33.27
C LYS A 84 -6.12 -7.62 32.62
N GLU A 85 -5.86 -8.87 32.24
CA GLU A 85 -4.62 -9.24 31.55
C GLU A 85 -4.64 -8.77 30.09
N MET A 86 -5.78 -8.84 29.40
CA MET A 86 -5.93 -8.30 28.04
C MET A 86 -5.58 -6.80 27.99
N LEU A 87 -6.12 -6.01 28.92
CA LEU A 87 -5.84 -4.57 29.05
C LEU A 87 -4.35 -4.30 29.32
N LYS A 88 -3.74 -5.09 30.21
CA LYS A 88 -2.32 -4.95 30.51
C LYS A 88 -1.45 -5.24 29.28
N ARG A 89 -1.70 -6.36 28.60
CA ARG A 89 -0.91 -6.79 27.44
C ARG A 89 -1.05 -5.84 26.26
N SER A 90 -2.25 -5.33 25.98
CA SER A 90 -2.45 -4.39 24.89
C SER A 90 -1.76 -3.05 25.15
N GLN A 91 -1.78 -2.57 26.40
CA GLN A 91 -1.07 -1.35 26.80
C GLN A 91 0.45 -1.51 26.66
N GLU A 92 1.03 -2.60 27.18
CA GLU A 92 2.47 -2.89 27.07
C GLU A 92 2.92 -3.02 25.61
N PHE A 93 2.10 -3.67 24.77
CA PHE A 93 2.39 -3.81 23.34
C PHE A 93 2.34 -2.47 22.61
N TYR A 94 1.34 -1.63 22.91
CA TYR A 94 1.28 -0.26 22.39
C TYR A 94 2.52 0.54 22.78
N GLU A 95 2.91 0.52 24.06
CA GLU A 95 4.09 1.24 24.55
C GLU A 95 5.39 0.73 23.92
N LEU A 96 5.50 -0.58 23.67
CA LEU A 96 6.62 -1.18 22.95
C LEU A 96 6.71 -0.64 21.52
N LEU A 97 5.62 -0.70 20.76
CA LEU A 97 5.59 -0.25 19.36
C LEU A 97 5.71 1.27 19.22
N ASN A 98 5.18 2.04 20.17
CA ASN A 98 5.29 3.49 20.19
C ASN A 98 6.75 3.98 20.33
N LYS A 99 7.63 3.14 20.91
CA LYS A 99 9.08 3.41 20.97
C LYS A 99 9.78 3.19 19.61
N ARG A 100 9.13 2.60 18.61
CA ARG A 100 9.75 2.33 17.29
C ARG A 100 9.96 3.64 16.55
N ARG A 101 11.16 3.85 16.03
CA ARG A 101 11.50 4.96 15.12
C ARG A 101 12.20 4.40 13.90
N SER A 102 12.08 5.08 12.76
CA SER A 102 12.90 4.76 11.58
C SER A 102 14.30 5.34 11.79
N VAL A 103 15.32 4.49 11.82
CA VAL A 103 16.69 4.85 12.17
C VAL A 103 17.56 4.81 10.91
N ARG A 104 18.16 5.96 10.55
CA ARG A 104 18.98 6.07 9.33
C ARG A 104 20.49 6.02 9.59
N PHE A 105 20.88 5.72 10.82
CA PHE A 105 22.27 5.57 11.24
C PHE A 105 22.40 4.23 11.95
N ILE A 106 23.01 3.25 11.31
CA ILE A 106 23.01 1.85 11.75
C ILE A 106 24.44 1.41 12.06
N SER A 107 24.62 0.74 13.20
CA SER A 107 25.88 0.11 13.60
C SER A 107 26.27 -1.01 12.63
N ASN A 108 27.57 -1.27 12.48
CA ASN A 108 28.08 -2.44 11.76
C ASN A 108 28.26 -3.69 12.65
N GLU A 109 27.78 -3.61 13.89
CA GLU A 109 27.74 -4.72 14.83
C GLU A 109 26.91 -5.88 14.27
N GLN A 110 27.44 -7.10 14.40
CA GLN A 110 26.82 -8.28 13.83
C GLN A 110 25.57 -8.67 14.62
N VAL A 111 24.53 -9.10 13.90
CA VAL A 111 23.28 -9.60 14.48
C VAL A 111 23.24 -11.12 14.33
N PRO A 112 22.80 -11.89 15.36
CA PRO A 112 22.62 -13.32 15.24
C PRO A 112 21.67 -13.69 14.08
N VAL A 113 22.06 -14.65 13.25
CA VAL A 113 21.28 -15.04 12.06
C VAL A 113 19.92 -15.59 12.46
N GLU A 114 19.84 -16.28 13.59
CA GLU A 114 18.61 -16.84 14.15
C GLU A 114 17.59 -15.75 14.49
N VAL A 115 18.04 -14.55 14.86
CA VAL A 115 17.14 -13.41 15.09
C VAL A 115 16.52 -12.96 13.76
N ILE A 116 17.32 -12.88 12.69
CA ILE A 116 16.85 -12.54 11.34
C ILE A 116 15.85 -13.58 10.84
N ASP A 117 16.15 -14.86 11.00
CA ASP A 117 15.24 -15.95 10.62
C ASP A 117 13.91 -15.87 11.39
N ASN A 118 13.97 -15.59 12.69
CA ASN A 118 12.76 -15.52 13.52
C ASN A 118 11.86 -14.34 13.16
N VAL A 119 12.43 -13.17 12.85
CA VAL A 119 11.60 -12.02 12.42
C VAL A 119 10.99 -12.23 11.03
N ILE A 120 11.70 -12.93 10.13
CA ILE A 120 11.16 -13.30 8.81
C ILE A 120 10.06 -14.36 8.95
N LYS A 121 10.25 -15.37 9.81
CA LYS A 121 9.19 -16.35 10.14
C LYS A 121 7.96 -15.67 10.70
N ALA A 122 8.12 -14.70 11.60
CA ALA A 122 7.01 -13.90 12.10
C ALA A 122 6.30 -13.16 10.97
N ALA A 123 7.04 -12.51 10.06
CA ALA A 123 6.46 -11.85 8.89
C ALA A 123 5.67 -12.80 7.99
N GLY A 124 6.15 -14.04 7.82
CA GLY A 124 5.49 -15.10 7.06
C GLY A 124 4.17 -15.58 7.66
N THR A 125 3.84 -15.23 8.91
CA THR A 125 2.51 -15.54 9.49
C THR A 125 1.44 -14.53 9.08
N ALA A 126 1.73 -13.59 8.18
CA ALA A 126 0.77 -12.62 7.70
C ALA A 126 -0.39 -13.31 6.96
N PRO A 127 -1.62 -12.76 7.02
CA PRO A 127 -2.68 -13.17 6.11
C PRO A 127 -2.33 -12.74 4.67
N SER A 128 -2.78 -13.53 3.69
CA SER A 128 -2.68 -13.19 2.27
C SER A 128 -3.96 -13.56 1.53
N GLY A 129 -4.26 -12.83 0.45
CA GLY A 129 -5.40 -13.12 -0.42
C GLY A 129 -5.34 -14.55 -0.93
N ALA A 130 -6.38 -15.34 -0.65
CA ALA A 130 -6.48 -16.76 -0.99
C ALA A 130 -5.26 -17.61 -0.55
N HIS A 131 -4.63 -17.28 0.59
CA HIS A 131 -3.46 -17.99 1.12
C HIS A 131 -2.34 -18.16 0.08
N THR A 132 -2.05 -17.08 -0.66
CA THR A 132 -1.05 -17.09 -1.75
C THR A 132 0.37 -16.84 -1.28
N GLU A 133 0.56 -16.32 -0.06
CA GLU A 133 1.85 -16.01 0.56
C GLU A 133 2.84 -15.29 -0.40
N PRO A 134 2.43 -14.17 -1.03
CA PRO A 134 3.09 -13.64 -2.22
C PRO A 134 4.31 -12.77 -1.89
N TRP A 135 5.17 -13.21 -0.97
CA TRP A 135 6.35 -12.48 -0.49
C TRP A 135 7.63 -13.27 -0.66
N THR A 136 8.71 -12.56 -1.02
CA THR A 136 10.08 -13.08 -0.95
C THR A 136 10.93 -12.13 -0.12
N PHE A 137 11.52 -12.64 0.97
CA PHE A 137 12.46 -11.90 1.81
C PHE A 137 13.89 -12.24 1.39
N VAL A 138 14.56 -11.32 0.70
CA VAL A 138 15.96 -11.48 0.26
C VAL A 138 16.87 -10.87 1.32
N VAL A 139 17.64 -11.73 1.98
CA VAL A 139 18.59 -11.33 3.03
C VAL A 139 19.97 -11.16 2.42
N VAL A 140 20.53 -9.95 2.49
CA VAL A 140 21.84 -9.61 1.95
C VAL A 140 22.79 -9.25 3.08
N LYS A 141 23.88 -10.02 3.18
CA LYS A 141 24.98 -9.77 4.15
C LYS A 141 26.31 -9.51 3.46
N ASP A 142 26.45 -9.96 2.22
CA ASP A 142 27.67 -9.83 1.43
C ASP A 142 28.02 -8.35 1.20
N PRO A 143 29.21 -7.87 1.62
CA PRO A 143 29.58 -6.47 1.50
C PRO A 143 29.59 -5.96 0.05
N ASP A 144 30.03 -6.76 -0.91
CA ASP A 144 30.12 -6.35 -2.31
C ASP A 144 28.74 -6.21 -2.94
N VAL A 145 27.82 -7.12 -2.64
CA VAL A 145 26.42 -7.03 -3.08
C VAL A 145 25.72 -5.83 -2.42
N LYS A 146 25.93 -5.60 -1.12
CA LYS A 146 25.39 -4.41 -0.44
C LYS A 146 25.90 -3.11 -1.06
N HIS A 147 27.18 -3.03 -1.39
CA HIS A 147 27.76 -1.86 -2.02
C HIS A 147 27.17 -1.60 -3.41
N LYS A 148 27.02 -2.63 -4.24
CA LYS A 148 26.33 -2.51 -5.53
C LYS A 148 24.89 -2.04 -5.40
N ILE A 149 24.16 -2.54 -4.39
CA ILE A 149 22.80 -2.07 -4.09
C ILE A 149 22.83 -0.58 -3.71
N ARG A 150 23.81 -0.15 -2.92
CA ARG A 150 23.99 1.25 -2.56
C ARG A 150 24.21 2.14 -3.78
N GLU A 151 25.15 1.78 -4.66
CA GLU A 151 25.45 2.55 -5.87
C GLU A 151 24.18 2.78 -6.72
N ILE A 152 23.42 1.71 -6.99
CA ILE A 152 22.17 1.77 -7.76
C ILE A 152 21.15 2.69 -7.08
N ILE A 153 20.97 2.58 -5.76
CA ILE A 153 19.99 3.38 -5.03
C ILE A 153 20.40 4.85 -4.96
N GLU A 154 21.68 5.16 -4.73
CA GLU A 154 22.15 6.55 -4.66
C GLU A 154 22.01 7.25 -6.03
N GLU A 155 22.32 6.55 -7.13
CA GLU A 155 22.13 7.08 -8.50
C GLU A 155 20.65 7.41 -8.78
N GLU A 156 19.74 6.47 -8.51
CA GLU A 156 18.31 6.69 -8.74
C GLU A 156 17.71 7.74 -7.79
N GLU A 157 18.15 7.79 -6.54
CA GLU A 157 17.71 8.80 -5.57
C GLU A 157 18.21 10.20 -5.93
N GLU A 158 19.43 10.34 -6.46
CA GLU A 158 19.90 11.63 -6.97
C GLU A 158 18.99 12.15 -8.09
N ILE A 159 18.64 11.29 -9.05
CA ILE A 159 17.69 11.62 -10.12
C ILE A 159 16.31 11.95 -9.54
N ASN A 160 15.84 11.21 -8.54
CA ASN A 160 14.55 11.44 -7.90
C ASN A 160 14.48 12.80 -7.22
N TYR A 161 15.48 13.13 -6.39
CA TYR A 161 15.56 14.40 -5.67
C TYR A 161 15.69 15.61 -6.62
N LEU A 162 16.44 15.46 -7.72
CA LEU A 162 16.69 16.56 -8.65
C LEU A 162 15.58 16.75 -9.68
N LYS A 163 14.87 15.68 -10.07
CA LYS A 163 13.97 15.70 -11.24
C LYS A 163 12.60 15.07 -11.01
N ARG A 164 12.51 13.84 -10.47
CA ARG A 164 11.25 13.05 -10.52
C ARG A 164 10.25 13.38 -9.42
N MET A 165 10.70 13.70 -8.21
CA MET A 165 9.82 13.91 -7.04
C MET A 165 9.03 15.23 -7.10
N GLY A 166 9.51 16.21 -7.87
CA GLY A 166 8.93 17.55 -7.93
C GLY A 166 9.16 18.37 -6.64
N PRO A 167 8.87 19.69 -6.67
CA PRO A 167 9.24 20.60 -5.58
C PRO A 167 8.47 20.34 -4.28
N GLN A 168 7.22 19.88 -4.36
CA GLN A 168 6.37 19.63 -3.19
C GLN A 168 6.93 18.47 -2.35
N TRP A 169 7.15 17.31 -2.98
CA TRP A 169 7.67 16.13 -2.29
C TRP A 169 9.06 16.40 -1.70
N VAL A 170 9.96 17.05 -2.45
CA VAL A 170 11.28 17.44 -1.93
C VAL A 170 11.15 18.36 -0.71
N SER A 171 10.17 19.28 -0.71
CA SER A 171 9.89 20.14 0.44
C SER A 171 9.41 19.34 1.66
N ASP A 172 8.53 18.36 1.46
CA ASP A 172 7.99 17.51 2.53
C ASP A 172 9.08 16.63 3.18
N LEU A 173 10.13 16.27 2.42
CA LEU A 173 11.28 15.52 2.92
C LEU A 173 12.25 16.37 3.77
N LYS A 174 12.24 17.71 3.68
CA LYS A 174 13.19 18.58 4.40
C LYS A 174 13.18 18.36 5.91
N LYS A 175 12.00 18.13 6.50
CA LYS A 175 11.86 17.84 7.94
C LYS A 175 12.54 16.55 8.38
N LEU A 176 12.74 15.61 7.45
CA LEU A 176 13.39 14.32 7.69
C LEU A 176 14.91 14.39 7.49
N ARG A 177 15.43 15.47 6.89
CA ARG A 177 16.85 15.68 6.56
C ARG A 177 17.45 14.51 5.77
N THR A 178 16.67 13.92 4.86
CA THR A 178 17.12 12.87 3.95
C THR A 178 17.67 13.47 2.66
N ASN A 179 18.68 12.83 2.09
CA ASN A 179 19.24 13.12 0.78
C ASN A 179 19.44 11.80 0.01
N TRP A 180 20.14 11.85 -1.13
CA TRP A 180 20.43 10.69 -1.95
C TRP A 180 21.54 9.78 -1.37
N ILE A 181 22.34 10.24 -0.41
CA ILE A 181 23.42 9.43 0.21
C ILE A 181 22.84 8.46 1.23
N LYS A 182 23.07 7.16 1.04
CA LYS A 182 22.47 6.05 1.80
C LYS A 182 23.53 5.17 2.47
N GLU A 183 24.41 5.77 3.27
CA GLU A 183 25.53 5.10 3.95
C GLU A 183 25.12 3.83 4.73
N TYR A 184 23.93 3.81 5.33
CA TYR A 184 23.42 2.65 6.05
C TYR A 184 23.27 1.38 5.20
N LEU A 185 23.25 1.48 3.86
CA LEU A 185 23.23 0.32 2.98
C LEU A 185 24.56 -0.45 3.03
N ASP A 186 25.67 0.23 3.30
CA ASP A 186 26.97 -0.41 3.54
C ASP A 186 27.14 -0.79 5.01
N THR A 187 26.83 0.14 5.93
CA THR A 187 27.16 -0.06 7.36
C THR A 187 26.29 -1.10 8.04
N ALA A 188 25.01 -1.22 7.68
CA ALA A 188 24.12 -2.19 8.31
C ALA A 188 24.64 -3.64 8.08
N PRO A 189 24.66 -4.51 9.10
CA PRO A 189 25.14 -5.88 8.96
C PRO A 189 24.28 -6.72 8.01
N VAL A 190 23.00 -6.37 7.87
CA VAL A 190 22.01 -7.11 7.09
C VAL A 190 21.08 -6.12 6.38
N LEU A 191 20.83 -6.36 5.09
CA LEU A 191 19.71 -5.76 4.36
C LEU A 191 18.63 -6.83 4.16
N ILE A 192 17.37 -6.47 4.37
CA ILE A 192 16.21 -7.31 4.04
C ILE A 192 15.44 -6.58 2.94
N LEU A 193 15.52 -7.09 1.71
CA LEU A 193 14.74 -6.59 0.58
C LEU A 193 13.48 -7.45 0.47
N ILE A 194 12.32 -6.79 0.37
CA ILE A 194 11.02 -7.47 0.39
C ILE A 194 10.39 -7.32 -0.98
N PHE A 195 10.20 -8.43 -1.66
CA PHE A 195 9.59 -8.46 -2.99
C PHE A 195 8.17 -8.99 -2.91
N LYS A 196 7.25 -8.30 -3.57
CA LYS A 196 5.92 -8.85 -3.87
C LYS A 196 6.01 -9.76 -5.09
N GLN A 197 5.41 -10.94 -4.98
CA GLN A 197 5.21 -11.82 -6.12
C GLN A 197 3.89 -11.42 -6.78
N VAL A 198 3.95 -10.70 -7.90
CA VAL A 198 2.77 -10.22 -8.63
C VAL A 198 1.90 -11.39 -9.12
N HIS A 199 2.53 -12.52 -9.40
CA HIS A 199 1.91 -13.81 -9.64
C HIS A 199 2.85 -14.92 -9.15
N GLY A 200 2.33 -16.13 -9.02
CA GLY A 200 3.09 -17.33 -8.70
C GLY A 200 2.98 -18.38 -9.80
N PHE A 201 3.53 -19.55 -9.51
CA PHE A 201 3.44 -20.72 -10.37
C PHE A 201 2.99 -21.92 -9.53
N ALA A 202 2.01 -22.67 -10.03
CA ALA A 202 1.64 -23.96 -9.46
C ALA A 202 2.70 -25.02 -9.79
N ALA A 203 2.63 -26.18 -9.12
CA ALA A 203 3.59 -27.27 -9.32
C ALA A 203 3.65 -27.78 -10.78
N ASN A 204 2.55 -27.62 -11.53
CA ASN A 204 2.45 -27.96 -12.95
C ASN A 204 2.99 -26.86 -13.89
N GLY A 205 3.56 -25.78 -13.35
CA GLY A 205 4.10 -24.64 -14.10
C GLY A 205 3.05 -23.64 -14.58
N LYS A 206 1.75 -23.87 -14.34
CA LYS A 206 0.71 -22.90 -14.69
C LYS A 206 0.80 -21.67 -13.79
N LYS A 207 0.55 -20.49 -14.37
CA LYS A 207 0.51 -19.22 -13.65
C LYS A 207 -0.62 -19.23 -12.62
N LYS A 208 -0.31 -18.86 -11.37
CA LYS A 208 -1.27 -18.69 -10.27
C LYS A 208 -1.42 -17.20 -9.96
N THR A 209 -2.65 -16.73 -9.87
CA THR A 209 -2.94 -15.33 -9.51
C THR A 209 -2.70 -15.09 -8.02
N HIS A 210 -2.03 -13.99 -7.69
CA HIS A 210 -1.87 -13.52 -6.31
C HIS A 210 -2.74 -12.30 -6.07
N TYR A 211 -3.93 -12.52 -5.49
CA TYR A 211 -4.90 -11.46 -5.21
C TYR A 211 -4.41 -10.54 -4.10
N TYR A 212 -4.57 -9.22 -4.27
CA TYR A 212 -4.17 -8.23 -3.27
C TYR A 212 -2.72 -8.42 -2.78
N ASN A 213 -1.81 -8.79 -3.69
CA ASN A 213 -0.43 -9.15 -3.34
C ASN A 213 0.30 -8.02 -2.62
N GLU A 214 0.13 -6.77 -3.05
CA GLU A 214 0.76 -5.60 -2.44
C GLU A 214 0.27 -5.35 -1.01
N ILE A 215 -1.05 -5.46 -0.79
CA ILE A 215 -1.65 -5.33 0.55
C ILE A 215 -1.15 -6.47 1.45
N SER A 216 -1.14 -7.70 0.93
CA SER A 216 -0.68 -8.88 1.68
C SER A 216 0.78 -8.72 2.11
N VAL A 217 1.67 -8.31 1.21
CA VAL A 217 3.09 -8.08 1.48
C VAL A 217 3.28 -6.90 2.43
N SER A 218 2.48 -5.84 2.33
CA SER A 218 2.52 -4.69 3.24
C SER A 218 2.13 -5.08 4.67
N ILE A 219 1.17 -5.99 4.84
CA ILE A 219 0.82 -6.54 6.16
C ILE A 219 2.00 -7.35 6.72
N ALA A 220 2.64 -8.19 5.90
CA ALA A 220 3.83 -8.93 6.29
C ALA A 220 4.98 -8.00 6.71
N CYS A 221 5.17 -6.87 6.02
CA CYS A 221 6.13 -5.83 6.39
C CYS A 221 5.79 -5.20 7.75
N GLY A 222 4.51 -4.96 8.04
CA GLY A 222 4.05 -4.49 9.35
C GLY A 222 4.41 -5.44 10.48
N ILE A 223 4.20 -6.75 10.28
CA ILE A 223 4.59 -7.79 11.24
C ILE A 223 6.10 -7.87 11.38
N LEU A 224 6.86 -7.80 10.28
CA LEU A 224 8.33 -7.78 10.31
C LEU A 224 8.85 -6.60 11.15
N LEU A 225 8.29 -5.40 10.96
CA LEU A 225 8.64 -4.20 11.74
C LEU A 225 8.33 -4.37 13.23
N ALA A 226 7.20 -4.99 13.58
CA ALA A 226 6.86 -5.30 14.95
C ALA A 226 7.81 -6.33 15.57
N ALA A 227 8.18 -7.36 14.81
CA ALA A 227 9.12 -8.40 15.23
C ALA A 227 10.53 -7.83 15.46
N LEU A 228 11.04 -6.99 14.55
CA LEU A 228 12.31 -6.28 14.76
C LEU A 228 12.28 -5.41 16.02
N GLN A 229 11.20 -4.64 16.22
CA GLN A 229 11.02 -3.83 17.43
C GLN A 229 10.91 -4.68 18.71
N MET A 230 10.46 -5.93 18.63
CA MET A 230 10.42 -6.85 19.76
C MET A 230 11.81 -7.39 20.10
N THR A 231 12.67 -7.60 19.11
CA THR A 231 13.97 -8.25 19.28
C THR A 231 15.05 -7.36 19.88
N LYS A 232 14.84 -6.04 19.99
CA LYS A 232 15.81 -5.00 20.40
C LYS A 232 17.13 -5.54 20.96
N THR A 233 18.05 -5.87 20.08
CA THR A 233 19.45 -5.90 20.43
C THR A 233 19.86 -4.43 20.52
N VAL A 234 19.94 -3.88 21.75
CA VAL A 234 20.73 -2.70 22.16
C VAL A 234 20.45 -1.36 21.36
N PRO A 235 20.87 -0.14 21.80
CA PRO A 235 20.27 1.12 21.31
C PRO A 235 20.49 1.53 19.84
N LYS A 236 21.07 0.71 18.94
CA LYS A 236 21.49 1.17 17.59
C LYS A 236 21.47 0.13 16.46
N GLU A 237 20.87 -1.04 16.63
CA GLU A 237 21.25 -2.17 15.75
C GLU A 237 20.31 -2.50 14.59
N LEU A 238 19.02 -2.19 14.63
CA LEU A 238 18.13 -2.59 13.52
C LEU A 238 17.00 -1.59 13.33
N ALA A 239 17.07 -0.79 12.26
CA ALA A 239 15.88 -0.39 11.49
C ALA A 239 16.22 0.55 10.33
N SER A 240 16.77 0.00 9.24
CA SER A 240 16.38 0.46 7.90
C SER A 240 15.99 -0.79 7.12
N ILE A 241 14.71 -1.17 7.22
CA ILE A 241 14.10 -1.95 6.15
C ILE A 241 13.94 -0.96 5.01
N TYR A 242 14.73 -1.15 3.96
CA TYR A 242 14.47 -0.50 2.69
C TYR A 242 13.33 -1.27 2.02
N LEU A 243 12.11 -0.78 2.22
CA LEU A 243 11.00 -1.08 1.32
C LEU A 243 11.23 -0.29 0.04
N LEU A 244 12.12 -0.81 -0.82
CA LEU A 244 11.99 -0.57 -2.25
C LEU A 244 10.95 -1.56 -2.73
N THR A 245 9.69 -1.13 -2.77
CA THR A 245 8.73 -1.75 -3.68
C THR A 245 9.20 -1.37 -5.08
N LEU A 246 9.96 -2.26 -5.71
CA LEU A 246 10.13 -2.25 -7.17
C LEU A 246 8.84 -2.78 -7.82
#